data_AF-A3IYG4-F1
#
_entry.id   AF-A3IYG4-F1
#
_cell.length_a   1.000
_cell.length_b   1.000
_cell.length_c   1.000
_cell.angle_alpha   90.00
_cell.angle_beta   90.00
_cell.angle_gamma   90.00
#
_symmetry.space_group_name_H-M   'P 1'
#
loop_
_entity.id
_entity.type
_entity.pdbx_description
1 polymer ?
#
loop_
_entity_poly.entity_id
_entity_poly.type
_entity_poly.pdbx_seq_one_letter_code
_entity_poly.pdbx_strand_id
1 'polypeptide(L)' 'MFSLDELKQTQYFQDVRQEAREEGRLENKLETVPRLLALGLTVEQVAKALEVRH' A
#
# COMPACT_ATOMS: atom_id res chain seq x y z
N MET A 1 -33.54 2.89 3.58
CA MET A 1 -32.69 1.89 2.91
C MET A 1 -31.34 2.56 2.72
N PHE A 2 -30.32 2.22 3.52
CA PHE A 2 -29.02 2.89 3.45
C PHE A 2 -28.33 2.49 2.14
N SER A 3 -28.09 3.45 1.26
CA SER A 3 -27.39 3.21 0.01
C SER A 3 -25.89 3.20 0.25
N LEU A 4 -25.13 2.38 -0.49
CA LEU A 4 -23.66 2.34 -0.42
C LEU A 4 -23.02 3.72 -0.64
N ASP A 5 -23.72 4.64 -1.30
CA ASP A 5 -23.28 6.01 -1.55
C ASP A 5 -23.27 6.88 -0.28
N GLU A 6 -24.22 6.68 0.63
CA GLU A 6 -24.27 7.40 1.92
C GLU A 6 -23.18 6.94 2.87
N LEU A 7 -22.89 5.62 2.88
CA LEU A 7 -21.79 5.06 3.66
C LEU A 7 -20.42 5.59 3.18
N LYS A 8 -20.24 5.78 1.86
CA LYS A 8 -19.00 6.33 1.28
C LYS A 8 -18.72 7.79 1.68
N GLN A 9 -19.75 8.56 2.05
CA GLN A 9 -19.60 9.94 2.51
C GLN A 9 -19.32 10.06 4.02
N THR A 10 -19.45 8.98 4.78
CA THR A 10 -19.14 9.00 6.21
C THR A 10 -17.63 9.16 6.44
N GLN A 11 -17.24 9.92 7.49
CA GLN A 11 -15.84 10.03 7.91
C GLN A 11 -15.21 8.65 8.08
N TYR A 12 -15.94 7.70 8.66
CA TYR A 12 -15.51 6.31 8.84
C TYR A 12 -15.06 5.64 7.54
N PHE A 13 -15.77 5.85 6.43
CA PHE A 13 -15.37 5.26 5.15
C PHE A 13 -14.14 5.95 4.55
N GLN A 14 -13.92 7.24 4.81
CA GLN A 14 -12.72 7.95 4.38
C GLN A 14 -11.49 7.47 5.15
N ASP A 15 -11.62 7.32 6.47
CA ASP A 15 -10.59 6.73 7.34
C ASP A 15 -10.23 5.31 6.88
N VAL A 16 -11.22 4.41 6.74
CA VAL A 16 -10.98 3.03 6.29
C VAL A 16 -10.35 2.97 4.90
N ARG A 17 -10.71 3.89 4.00
CA ARG A 17 -10.11 3.99 2.66
C ARG A 17 -8.67 4.49 2.69
N GLN A 18 -8.33 5.32 3.66
CA GLN A 18 -6.99 5.84 3.85
C GLN A 18 -6.11 4.78 4.51
N GLU A 19 -6.59 4.15 5.58
CA GLU A 19 -5.95 2.98 6.22
C GLU A 19 -5.72 1.85 5.20
N ALA A 20 -6.75 1.43 4.44
CA ALA A 20 -6.61 0.38 3.44
C ALA A 20 -5.63 0.75 2.30
N ARG A 21 -5.45 2.04 2.00
CA ARG A 21 -4.43 2.50 1.04
C ARG A 21 -3.03 2.44 1.63
N GLU A 22 -2.88 2.77 2.90
CA GLU A 22 -1.60 2.69 3.61
C GLU A 22 -1.19 1.24 3.88
N GLU A 23 -2.11 0.40 4.36
CA GLU A 23 -1.95 -1.04 4.53
C GLU A 23 -1.65 -1.70 3.19
N GLY A 24 -2.46 -1.45 2.15
CA GLY A 24 -2.21 -1.98 0.82
C GLY A 24 -0.88 -1.51 0.22
N ARG A 25 -0.37 -0.33 0.59
CA ARG A 25 0.97 0.13 0.19
C ARG A 25 2.07 -0.58 0.95
N LEU A 26 1.88 -0.85 2.24
CA LEU A 26 2.82 -1.59 3.07
C LEU A 26 2.89 -3.06 2.67
N GLU A 27 1.75 -3.72 2.50
CA GLU A 27 1.65 -5.11 2.02
C GLU A 27 2.29 -5.25 0.63
N ASN A 28 1.92 -4.38 -0.33
CA ASN A 28 2.55 -4.42 -1.65
C ASN A 28 4.07 -4.22 -1.56
N LYS A 29 4.56 -3.29 -0.75
CA LYS A 29 6.01 -3.09 -0.59
C LYS A 29 6.68 -4.34 -0.01
N LEU A 30 6.10 -4.97 1.02
CA LEU A 30 6.63 -6.17 1.66
C LEU A 30 6.64 -7.40 0.75
N GLU A 31 5.62 -7.58 -0.08
CA GLU A 31 5.57 -8.68 -1.07
C GLU A 31 6.48 -8.42 -2.27
N THR A 32 6.70 -7.15 -2.63
CA THR A 32 7.52 -6.78 -3.79
C THR A 32 9.02 -6.92 -3.49
N VAL A 33 9.47 -6.70 -2.25
CA VAL A 33 10.89 -6.90 -1.84
C VAL A 33 11.44 -8.29 -2.20
N PRO A 34 10.87 -9.42 -1.71
CA PRO A 34 11.38 -10.74 -2.01
C PRO A 34 11.28 -11.07 -3.51
N ARG A 35 10.28 -10.53 -4.21
CA ARG A 35 10.12 -10.71 -5.65
C ARG A 35 11.22 -10.01 -6.46
N LEU A 36 11.59 -8.79 -6.07
CA LEU A 36 12.68 -8.05 -6.71
C LEU A 36 14.04 -8.71 -6.42
N LEU A 37 14.25 -9.19 -5.20
CA LEU A 37 15.45 -9.97 -4.86
C LEU A 37 15.54 -11.27 -5.67
N ALA A 38 14.41 -11.97 -5.86
CA ALA A 38 14.34 -13.18 -6.70
C ALA A 38 14.62 -12.90 -8.18
N LEU A 39 14.36 -11.67 -8.66
CA LEU A 39 14.73 -11.22 -10.01
C LEU A 39 16.22 -10.84 -10.14
N GLY A 40 17.01 -10.99 -9.07
CA GLY A 40 18.44 -10.73 -9.06
C GLY A 40 18.83 -9.27 -8.79
N LEU A 41 17.87 -8.43 -8.35
CA LEU A 41 18.17 -7.06 -7.93
C LEU A 41 18.89 -7.05 -6.57
N THR A 42 19.83 -6.13 -6.40
CA THR A 42 20.52 -5.95 -5.13
C THR A 42 19.65 -5.20 -4.12
N VAL A 43 19.91 -5.38 -2.83
CA VAL A 43 19.19 -4.70 -1.75
C VAL A 43 19.18 -3.17 -1.93
N GLU A 44 20.28 -2.59 -2.43
CA GLU A 44 20.37 -1.16 -2.73
C GLU A 44 19.46 -0.73 -3.89
N GLN A 45 19.36 -1.54 -4.95
CA GLN A 45 18.45 -1.28 -6.07
C GLN A 45 16.99 -1.41 -5.65
N VAL A 46 16.67 -2.38 -4.79
CA VAL A 46 15.33 -2.56 -4.22
C VAL A 46 14.96 -1.38 -3.32
N ALA A 47 15.86 -0.92 -2.45
CA ALA A 47 15.64 0.25 -1.61
C ALA A 47 15.39 1.53 -2.44
N LYS A 48 16.12 1.69 -3.55
CA LYS A 48 15.93 2.79 -4.51
C LYS A 48 14.61 2.68 -5.26
N ALA A 49 14.21 1.49 -5.68
CA ALA A 49 12.96 1.24 -6.41
C ALA A 49 11.71 1.37 -5.53
N LEU A 50 11.82 1.02 -4.24
CA LEU A 50 10.72 1.16 -3.28
C LEU A 50 10.62 2.56 -2.68
N GLU A 51 11.52 3.47 -3.08
CA GLU A 51 11.66 4.84 -2.57
C GLU A 51 11.34 4.89 -1.09
N VAL A 52 12.07 4.09 -0.29
CA VAL A 52 12.15 4.30 1.15
C VAL A 52 13.00 5.55 1.33
N ARG A 53 12.44 6.73 0.99
CA ARG A 53 13.06 8.01 1.31
C ARG A 53 13.03 8.13 2.84
N HIS A 54 14.24 8.15 3.37
CA HIS A 54 14.76 8.56 4.68
C HIS A 54 13.78 8.91 5.81
#